data_AF-A0A8S2R1X6-F1
#
_entry.id   AF-A0A8S2R1X6-F1
#
_cell.length_a   1.000
_cell.length_b   1.000
_cell.length_c   1.000
_cell.angle_alpha   90.00
_cell.angle_beta   90.00
_cell.angle_gamma   90.00
#
_symmetry.space_group_name_H-M   'P 1'
#
loop_
_entity.id
_entity.type
_entity.pdbx_description
1 polymer ?
#
loop_
_entity_poly.entity_id
_entity_poly.type
_entity_poly.pdbx_seq_one_letter_code
_entity_poly.pdbx_strand_id
1 'polypeptide(L)'
;MLNQYKLDVKRKALGKDLYDKVIIHTKLIESDYFGLQFTDTHNVEQWLDATKSIKKQRKTGPPYTFRFRVKFYTSDPRNLHEELTRYLFVLQLKDDIRTGKLDCPSGSDVELTALSMQ
;
A
#
# COMPACT_ATOMS: atom_id res chain seq x y z
N MET A 1 12.04 7.94 -2.00
CA MET A 1 12.48 6.58 -2.39
C MET A 1 11.74 5.62 -1.46
N LEU A 2 10.81 4.79 -1.98
CA LEU A 2 10.10 3.84 -1.12
C LEU A 2 11.09 2.76 -0.67
N ASN A 3 11.26 2.60 0.64
CA ASN A 3 12.17 1.60 1.20
C ASN A 3 11.72 0.20 0.76
N GLN A 4 12.63 -0.57 0.15
CA GLN A 4 12.38 -1.96 -0.20
C GLN A 4 12.84 -2.87 0.95
N TYR A 5 11.91 -3.68 1.46
CA TYR A 5 12.18 -4.63 2.53
C TYR A 5 12.09 -6.06 2.02
N LYS A 6 12.97 -6.94 2.52
CA LYS A 6 12.90 -8.39 2.28
C LYS A 6 12.36 -9.05 3.53
N LEU A 7 11.31 -9.86 3.37
CA LEU A 7 10.67 -10.59 4.45
C LEU A 7 10.59 -12.07 4.08
N ASP A 8 11.08 -12.92 4.99
CA ASP A 8 11.00 -14.37 4.81
C ASP A 8 9.67 -14.92 5.33
N VAL A 9 8.99 -15.72 4.52
CA VAL A 9 7.74 -16.40 4.88
C VAL A 9 7.83 -17.88 4.56
N LYS A 10 7.05 -18.69 5.28
CA LYS A 10 6.97 -20.13 5.04
C LYS A 10 6.46 -20.40 3.60
N ARG A 11 6.91 -21.48 2.98
CA ARG A 11 6.53 -21.88 1.61
C ARG A 11 5.01 -21.97 1.37
N LYS A 12 4.24 -22.31 2.40
CA LYS A 12 2.77 -22.44 2.36
C LYS A 12 2.03 -21.25 2.98
N ALA A 13 2.74 -20.14 3.23
CA ALA A 13 2.18 -18.97 3.88
C ALA A 13 0.94 -18.42 3.16
N LEU A 14 -0.05 -18.04 3.95
CA LEU A 14 -1.22 -17.30 3.53
C LEU A 14 -0.86 -15.83 3.29
N GLY A 15 -1.73 -15.12 2.55
CA GLY A 15 -1.58 -13.67 2.40
C GLY A 15 -1.55 -12.95 3.75
N LYS A 16 -2.34 -13.44 4.71
CA LYS A 16 -2.36 -12.93 6.09
C LYS A 16 -1.00 -13.01 6.77
N ASP A 17 -0.29 -14.13 6.62
CA ASP A 17 1.02 -14.33 7.28
C ASP A 17 2.05 -13.29 6.81
N LEU A 18 2.03 -12.93 5.52
CA LEU A 18 2.88 -11.87 5.00
C LEU A 18 2.39 -10.50 5.45
N TYR A 19 1.08 -10.25 5.41
CA TYR A 19 0.49 -8.99 5.83
C TYR A 19 0.83 -8.67 7.29
N ASP A 20 0.58 -9.62 8.21
CA ASP A 20 0.88 -9.48 9.63
C ASP A 20 2.37 -9.15 9.86
N LYS A 21 3.28 -9.80 9.12
CA LYS A 21 4.72 -9.50 9.18
C LYS A 21 5.05 -8.07 8.73
N VAL A 22 4.40 -7.59 7.68
CA VAL A 22 4.55 -6.20 7.22
C VAL A 22 4.07 -5.25 8.32
N ILE A 23 2.89 -5.48 8.89
CA ILE A 23 2.32 -4.62 9.94
C ILE A 23 3.21 -4.57 11.19
N ILE A 24 3.74 -5.72 11.63
CA ILE A 24 4.69 -5.80 12.75
C ILE A 24 5.97 -5.03 12.41
N HIS A 25 6.51 -5.18 11.20
CA HIS A 25 7.73 -4.51 10.78
C HIS A 25 7.57 -2.98 10.70
N THR A 26 6.44 -2.52 10.15
CA THR A 26 6.14 -1.08 10.03
C THR A 26 5.65 -0.47 11.32
N LYS A 27 5.29 -1.28 12.33
CA LYS A 27 4.64 -0.85 13.59
C LYS A 27 3.37 -0.04 13.35
N LEU A 28 2.60 -0.43 12.33
CA LEU A 28 1.41 0.30 11.93
C LEU A 28 0.21 -0.12 12.80
N ILE A 29 -0.44 0.83 13.45
CA ILE A 29 -1.59 0.55 14.32
C ILE A 29 -2.88 0.53 13.51
N GLU A 30 -3.13 1.55 12.69
CA GLU A 30 -4.34 1.67 11.85
C GLU A 30 -4.19 0.92 10.51
N SER A 31 -3.91 -0.38 10.60
CA SER A 31 -3.57 -1.20 9.41
C SER A 31 -4.75 -1.46 8.47
N ASP A 32 -5.99 -1.27 8.90
CA ASP A 32 -7.19 -1.63 8.14
C ASP A 32 -7.36 -0.82 6.84
N TYR A 33 -6.72 0.34 6.76
CA TYR A 33 -6.72 1.18 5.55
C TYR A 33 -5.83 0.64 4.43
N PHE A 34 -4.94 -0.30 4.73
CA PHE A 34 -3.86 -0.70 3.82
C PHE A 34 -4.04 -2.12 3.28
N GLY A 35 -3.26 -2.43 2.27
CA GLY A 35 -3.18 -3.76 1.69
C GLY A 35 -1.88 -3.97 0.93
N LEU A 36 -1.66 -5.22 0.51
CA LEU A 36 -0.57 -5.58 -0.38
C LEU A 36 -1.10 -5.77 -1.80
N GLN A 37 -0.51 -5.09 -2.76
CA GLN A 37 -0.77 -5.28 -4.19
C GLN A 37 0.38 -5.99 -4.89
N PHE A 38 0.07 -6.68 -5.96
CA PHE A 38 1.03 -7.17 -6.94
C PHE A 38 0.45 -7.03 -8.35
N THR A 39 1.32 -7.04 -9.35
CA THR A 39 0.91 -7.11 -10.75
C THR A 39 0.86 -8.57 -11.17
N ASP A 40 -0.24 -9.02 -11.76
CA ASP A 40 -0.41 -10.38 -12.24
C ASP A 40 0.27 -10.59 -13.61
N THR A 41 0.10 -11.78 -14.20
CA THR A 41 0.68 -12.12 -15.51
C THR A 41 0.05 -11.38 -16.68
N HIS A 42 -1.09 -10.73 -16.48
CA HIS A 42 -1.81 -9.94 -17.49
C HIS A 42 -1.57 -8.44 -17.31
N ASN A 43 -0.57 -8.05 -16.50
CA ASN A 43 -0.27 -6.67 -16.14
C ASN A 43 -1.41 -5.94 -15.39
N VAL A 44 -2.29 -6.68 -14.73
CA VAL A 44 -3.38 -6.12 -13.92
C VAL A 44 -2.96 -6.05 -12.46
N GLU A 45 -3.24 -4.93 -11.79
CA GLU A 45 -3.01 -4.82 -10.35
C GLU A 45 -4.04 -5.64 -9.56
N GLN A 46 -3.54 -6.49 -8.68
CA GLN A 46 -4.32 -7.39 -7.84
C GLN A 46 -3.97 -7.17 -6.37
N TRP A 47 -4.99 -7.16 -5.52
CA TRP A 47 -4.82 -7.20 -4.08
C TRP A 47 -4.52 -8.63 -3.61
N LEU A 48 -3.59 -8.77 -2.69
CA LEU A 48 -3.32 -10.03 -2.02
C LEU A 48 -4.49 -10.38 -1.11
N ASP A 49 -5.11 -11.54 -1.37
CA ASP A 49 -6.13 -12.14 -0.53
C ASP A 49 -5.48 -12.77 0.71
N ALA A 50 -5.89 -12.30 1.89
CA ALA A 50 -5.36 -12.76 3.16
C ALA A 50 -5.64 -14.25 3.43
N THR A 51 -6.72 -14.79 2.87
CA THR A 51 -7.21 -16.15 3.14
C THR A 51 -6.57 -17.22 2.26
N LYS A 52 -5.91 -16.82 1.15
CA LYS A 52 -5.32 -17.75 0.17
C LYS A 52 -3.81 -17.78 0.30
N SER A 53 -3.20 -18.91 -0.08
CA SER A 53 -1.74 -19.01 -0.09
C SER A 53 -1.13 -18.10 -1.13
N ILE A 54 0.01 -17.48 -0.80
CA ILE A 54 0.69 -16.51 -1.68
C ILE A 54 1.04 -17.15 -3.03
N LYS A 55 1.55 -18.39 -3.00
CA LYS A 55 1.91 -19.16 -4.21
C LYS A 55 0.73 -19.39 -5.16
N LYS A 56 -0.49 -19.52 -4.64
CA LYS A 56 -1.70 -19.72 -5.49
C LYS A 56 -2.14 -18.45 -6.19
N GLN A 57 -1.83 -17.29 -5.61
CA GLN A 57 -2.25 -15.98 -6.13
C GLN A 57 -1.21 -15.39 -7.07
N ARG A 58 0.07 -15.59 -6.76
CA ARG A 58 1.18 -15.06 -7.53
C ARG A 58 2.08 -16.17 -8.07
N LYS A 59 2.06 -16.31 -9.39
CA LYS A 59 2.84 -17.32 -10.12
C LYS A 59 4.29 -16.90 -10.35
N THR A 60 4.54 -15.61 -10.54
CA THR A 60 5.88 -15.08 -10.83
C THR A 60 6.67 -14.86 -9.53
N GLY A 61 7.69 -15.69 -9.33
CA GLY A 61 8.61 -15.70 -8.18
C GLY A 61 8.94 -17.13 -7.71
N PRO A 62 9.68 -17.29 -6.60
CA PRO A 62 10.33 -16.24 -5.79
C PRO A 62 11.54 -15.56 -6.49
N PRO A 63 11.97 -14.36 -6.04
CA PRO A 63 11.35 -13.55 -4.99
C PRO A 63 10.02 -12.93 -5.43
N TYR A 64 9.07 -12.85 -4.49
CA TYR A 64 7.79 -12.16 -4.73
C TYR A 64 7.90 -10.69 -4.29
N THR A 65 7.53 -9.75 -5.16
CA THR A 65 7.59 -8.30 -4.91
C THR A 65 6.20 -7.67 -4.73
N PHE A 66 5.80 -7.36 -3.51
CA PHE A 66 4.51 -6.72 -3.22
C PHE A 66 4.69 -5.22 -2.99
N ARG A 67 3.64 -4.44 -3.27
CA ARG A 67 3.55 -3.01 -2.95
C ARG A 67 2.59 -2.83 -1.79
N PHE A 68 3.04 -2.21 -0.71
CA PHE A 68 2.16 -1.78 0.38
C PHE A 68 1.48 -0.48 -0.03
N ARG A 69 0.14 -0.47 -0.04
CA ARG A 69 -0.67 0.59 -0.65
C ARG A 69 -1.89 0.87 0.22
N VAL A 70 -2.43 2.10 0.14
CA VAL A 70 -3.75 2.42 0.70
C VAL A 70 -4.81 1.69 -0.14
N LYS A 71 -5.66 0.91 0.53
CA LYS A 71 -6.76 0.17 -0.07
C LYS A 71 -8.09 0.88 0.11
N PHE A 72 -8.26 1.52 1.26
CA PHE A 72 -9.47 2.25 1.61
C PHE A 72 -9.10 3.66 2.02
N TYR A 73 -9.56 4.64 1.24
CA TYR A 73 -9.40 6.05 1.58
C TYR A 73 -10.50 6.50 2.53
N THR A 74 -10.13 7.28 3.55
CA THR A 74 -11.11 8.02 4.37
C THR A 74 -11.45 9.34 3.68
N SER A 75 -12.71 9.73 3.68
CA SER A 75 -13.15 11.05 3.22
C SER A 75 -12.86 12.16 4.24
N ASP A 76 -12.58 11.79 5.49
CA ASP A 76 -12.26 12.72 6.58
C ASP A 76 -10.87 12.41 7.13
N PRO A 77 -9.88 13.32 7.02
CA PRO A 77 -8.54 13.10 7.52
C PRO A 77 -8.47 12.98 9.05
N ARG A 78 -9.51 13.44 9.78
CA ARG A 78 -9.59 13.33 11.25
C ARG A 78 -9.76 11.89 11.72
N ASN A 79 -10.15 10.97 10.83
CA ASN A 79 -10.23 9.53 11.11
C ASN A 79 -8.86 8.83 11.13
N LEU A 80 -7.78 9.53 10.78
CA LEU A 80 -6.42 9.02 10.85
C LEU A 80 -5.76 9.58 12.11
N HIS A 81 -5.65 8.76 13.15
CA HIS A 81 -5.16 9.17 14.46
C HIS A 81 -3.64 9.04 14.57
N GLU A 82 -3.03 8.11 13.83
CA GLU A 82 -1.58 7.89 13.88
C GLU A 82 -0.82 8.73 12.86
N GLU A 83 0.31 9.28 13.30
CA GLU A 83 1.19 10.09 12.44
C GLU A 83 1.73 9.28 11.26
N LEU A 84 2.15 8.03 11.52
CA LEU A 84 2.63 7.15 10.47
C LEU A 84 1.55 6.86 9.42
N THR A 85 0.30 6.66 9.84
CA THR A 85 -0.83 6.45 8.93
C THR A 85 -1.03 7.67 8.03
N ARG A 86 -1.10 8.87 8.62
CA ARG A 86 -1.24 10.13 7.86
C ARG A 86 -0.10 10.31 6.86
N TYR A 87 1.14 10.06 7.29
CA TYR A 87 2.31 10.14 6.41
C TYR A 87 2.22 9.18 5.22
N LEU A 88 1.88 7.92 5.46
CA LEU A 88 1.74 6.92 4.39
C LEU A 88 0.60 7.27 3.41
N PHE A 89 -0.51 7.83 3.91
CA PHE A 89 -1.59 8.36 3.08
C PHE A 89 -1.11 9.50 2.17
N VAL A 90 -0.38 10.47 2.72
CA VAL A 90 0.18 11.59 1.93
C VAL A 90 1.15 11.07 0.86
N LEU A 91 2.02 10.11 1.20
CA LEU A 91 2.91 9.50 0.21
C LEU A 91 2.14 8.78 -0.91
N GLN A 92 1.06 8.09 -0.56
CA GLN A 92 0.23 7.42 -1.55
C GLN A 92 -0.50 8.43 -2.46
N LEU A 93 -1.09 9.48 -1.89
CA LEU A 93 -1.77 10.54 -2.66
C LEU A 93 -0.80 11.24 -3.62
N LYS A 94 0.42 11.57 -3.16
CA LYS A 94 1.48 12.10 -4.02
C LYS A 94 1.78 11.19 -5.20
N ASP A 95 1.85 9.88 -4.98
CA ASP A 95 2.11 8.90 -6.03
C ASP A 95 0.93 8.77 -6.99
N ASP A 96 -0.30 8.79 -6.48
CA ASP A 96 -1.52 8.66 -7.29
C ASP A 96 -1.74 9.91 -8.17
N ILE A 97 -1.48 11.11 -7.67
CA ILE A 97 -1.48 12.34 -8.48
C ILE A 97 -0.38 12.27 -9.55
N ARG A 98 0.85 11.93 -9.16
CA ARG A 98 2.01 11.84 -10.08
C ARG A 98 1.79 10.80 -11.19
N THR A 99 1.05 9.73 -10.91
CA THR A 99 0.76 8.66 -11.87
C THR A 99 -0.55 8.84 -12.63
N GLY A 100 -1.30 9.92 -12.36
CA GLY A 100 -2.60 10.18 -12.98
C GLY A 100 -3.70 9.20 -12.57
N LYS A 101 -3.54 8.51 -11.42
CA LYS A 101 -4.59 7.67 -10.83
C LYS A 101 -5.65 8.47 -10.11
N LEU A 102 -5.30 9.67 -9.66
CA LEU A 102 -6.22 10.62 -9.06
C LEU A 102 -6.25 11.88 -9.93
N ASP A 103 -7.39 12.14 -10.56
CA ASP A 103 -7.62 13.38 -11.29
C ASP A 103 -7.89 14.50 -10.28
N CYS A 104 -6.95 15.45 -10.17
CA CYS A 104 -7.17 16.65 -9.38
C CYS A 104 -7.86 17.74 -10.22
N PRO A 105 -8.96 18.34 -9.73
CA PRO A 105 -9.54 19.51 -10.37
C PRO A 105 -8.50 20.63 -10.46
N SER A 106 -8.47 21.33 -11.59
CA SER A 106 -7.52 22.43 -11.86
C SER A 106 -7.64 23.52 -10.78
N GLY A 107 -6.72 23.51 -9.81
CA GLY A 107 -6.68 24.40 -8.64
C GLY A 107 -6.23 23.70 -7.35
N SER A 108 -6.57 22.41 -7.18
CA SER A 108 -6.25 21.63 -5.97
C SER A 108 -4.80 21.15 -5.91
N ASP A 109 -4.15 21.00 -7.07
CA ASP A 109 -2.74 20.58 -7.17
C ASP A 109 -1.82 21.56 -6.44
N VAL A 110 -2.06 22.87 -6.54
CA VAL A 110 -1.19 23.89 -5.94
C VAL A 110 -1.26 23.83 -4.41
N GLU A 111 -2.45 23.63 -3.86
CA GLU A 111 -2.68 23.60 -2.41
C GLU A 111 -2.17 22.30 -1.78
N LEU A 112 -2.42 21.14 -2.41
CA LEU A 112 -1.91 19.84 -1.96
C LEU A 112 -0.40 19.72 -2.09
N THR A 113 0.21 20.31 -3.14
CA THR A 113 1.66 20.34 -3.31
C THR A 113 2.33 21.26 -2.30
N ALA A 114 1.71 22.40 -1.96
CA ALA A 114 2.22 23.33 -0.95
C ALA A 114 2.20 22.72 0.46
N LEU A 115 1.13 22.03 0.85
CA LEU A 115 1.02 21.31 2.13
C LEU A 115 1.98 20.12 2.24
N SER A 116 2.41 19.60 1.09
CA SER A 116 3.30 18.47 0.97
C SER A 116 4.79 18.80 1.10
N MET A 117 5.15 20.10 1.14
CA MET A 117 6.52 20.62 1.15
C MET A 117 6.92 21.32 2.46
N GLN A 118 6.04 21.40 3.45
CA GLN A 118 6.37 21.80 4.83
C GLN A 118 6.75 20.59 5.67
#